data_AF-A0A7Y5G065-F1
#
_entry.id   AF-A0A7Y5G065-F1
#
_cell.length_a   1.000
_cell.length_b   1.000
_cell.length_c   1.000
_cell.angle_alpha   90.00
_cell.angle_beta   90.00
_cell.angle_gamma   90.00
#
_symmetry.space_group_name_H-M   'P 1'
#
loop_
_entity.id
_entity.type
_entity.pdbx_description
1 polymer ?
#
loop_
_entity_poly.entity_id
_entity_poly.type
_entity_poly.pdbx_seq_one_letter_code
_entity_poly.pdbx_strand_id
1 'polypeptide(L)' 'HPNDAAESVNAGAEYAGFNERFFVRGGYRNLFLSNNENSYTVGFGVQHRTSSLHFQFDYAYAEQRHLQGIHQFGIALRY' A
#
# COMPACT_ATOMS: atom_id res chain seq x y z
N HIS A 1 8.51 -21.25 -27.05
CA HIS A 1 8.41 -19.86 -26.57
C HIS A 1 7.15 -19.74 -25.72
N PRO A 2 7.25 -19.23 -24.50
CA PRO A 2 6.14 -18.41 -24.01
C PRO A 2 6.67 -17.15 -23.35
N ASN A 3 6.45 -16.03 -24.01
CA ASN A 3 6.45 -14.74 -23.33
C ASN A 3 5.04 -14.57 -22.78
N ASP A 4 4.76 -15.19 -21.63
CA ASP A 4 3.53 -14.99 -20.87
C ASP A 4 3.67 -13.64 -20.13
N ALA A 5 3.70 -12.55 -20.91
CA ALA A 5 3.53 -11.20 -20.39
C ALA A 5 2.05 -11.01 -20.08
N ALA A 6 1.54 -11.77 -19.12
CA ALA A 6 0.18 -11.63 -18.65
C ALA A 6 0.02 -10.19 -18.15
N GLU A 7 -0.77 -9.40 -18.87
CA GLU A 7 -0.96 -7.98 -18.60
C GLU A 7 -1.64 -7.80 -17.24
N SER A 8 -0.85 -7.37 -16.25
CA SER A 8 -1.36 -6.97 -14.94
C SER A 8 -1.57 -5.47 -14.91
N VAL A 9 -2.81 -5.02 -14.63
CA VAL A 9 -3.05 -3.62 -14.27
C VAL A 9 -3.11 -3.51 -12.76
N ASN A 10 -2.37 -2.54 -12.22
CA ASN A 10 -2.46 -2.17 -10.82
C ASN A 10 -3.23 -0.84 -10.73
N ALA A 11 -4.24 -0.78 -9.88
CA ALA A 11 -4.99 0.45 -9.64
C ALA A 11 -5.08 0.72 -8.14
N GLY A 12 -4.97 1.98 -7.74
CA GLY A 12 -5.08 2.38 -6.35
C GLY A 12 -5.46 3.83 -6.19
N ALA A 13 -5.92 4.15 -5.00
CA ALA A 13 -6.27 5.49 -4.58
C ALA A 13 -5.56 5.82 -3.27
N GLU A 14 -5.10 7.05 -3.15
CA GLU A 14 -4.57 7.60 -1.93
C GLU A 14 -5.38 8.85 -1.55
N TYR A 15 -5.69 8.97 -0.26
CA TYR A 15 -6.27 10.15 0.35
C TYR A 15 -5.32 10.70 1.42
N ALA A 16 -4.99 11.99 1.31
CA ALA A 16 -4.21 12.71 2.31
C ALA A 16 -5.10 13.76 3.00
N GLY A 17 -5.20 13.67 4.33
CA GLY A 17 -6.00 14.54 5.18
C GLY A 17 -5.17 15.30 6.21
N PHE A 18 -5.79 16.30 6.84
CA PHE A 18 -5.22 17.06 7.96
C PHE A 18 -3.85 17.68 7.66
N ASN A 19 -3.71 18.35 6.50
CA ASN A 19 -2.45 18.96 6.06
C ASN A 19 -1.30 17.94 6.00
N GLU A 20 -1.54 16.85 5.27
CA GLU A 20 -0.57 15.75 5.07
C GLU A 20 -0.12 15.09 6.37
N ARG A 21 -0.98 15.07 7.40
CA ARG A 21 -0.69 14.36 8.67
C ARG A 21 -1.26 12.96 8.69
N PHE A 22 -2.28 12.70 7.87
CA PHE A 22 -2.97 11.43 7.80
C PHE A 22 -3.10 10.99 6.35
N PHE A 23 -2.86 9.70 6.09
CA PHE A 23 -2.93 9.10 4.78
C PHE A 23 -3.75 7.82 4.85
N VAL A 24 -4.58 7.58 3.85
CA VAL A 24 -5.26 6.30 3.63
C VAL A 24 -4.99 5.88 2.20
N ARG A 25 -4.62 4.62 2.02
CA ARG A 25 -4.25 4.04 0.74
C ARG A 25 -5.07 2.78 0.54
N GLY A 26 -5.64 2.63 -0.65
CA GLY A 26 -6.35 1.44 -1.07
C GLY A 26 -5.88 1.07 -2.48
N GLY A 27 -5.73 -0.22 -2.75
CA GLY A 27 -5.23 -0.67 -4.04
C GLY A 27 -5.66 -2.08 -4.36
N TYR A 28 -5.74 -2.36 -5.65
CA TYR A 28 -5.92 -3.68 -6.22
C TYR A 28 -4.76 -3.92 -7.17
N ARG A 29 -4.11 -5.06 -7.00
CA ARG A 29 -3.05 -5.52 -7.89
C ARG A 29 -3.59 -6.60 -8.82
N ASN A 30 -3.09 -6.63 -10.05
CA ASN A 30 -3.42 -7.63 -11.08
C ASN A 30 -4.89 -7.62 -11.56
N LEU A 31 -5.52 -6.45 -11.67
CA LEU A 31 -6.77 -6.34 -12.44
C LEU A 31 -6.46 -6.80 -13.88
N PHE A 32 -7.30 -7.68 -14.45
CA PHE A 32 -7.23 -8.26 -15.81
C PHE A 32 -6.40 -9.54 -16.06
N LEU A 33 -5.69 -10.10 -15.07
CA LEU A 33 -5.25 -11.49 -15.19
C LEU A 33 -6.43 -12.44 -14.95
N SER A 34 -7.03 -12.96 -16.03
CA SER A 34 -8.14 -13.94 -15.98
C SER A 34 -7.86 -15.21 -15.16
N ASN A 35 -6.59 -15.47 -14.81
CA ASN A 35 -6.19 -16.66 -14.08
C ASN A 35 -5.58 -16.39 -12.69
N ASN A 36 -5.45 -15.13 -12.22
CA ASN A 36 -4.68 -14.92 -10.99
C ASN A 36 -5.17 -13.80 -10.06
N GLU A 37 -5.62 -14.25 -8.88
CA GLU A 37 -5.33 -13.65 -7.58
C GLU A 37 -5.64 -12.15 -7.41
N ASN A 38 -6.92 -11.82 -7.21
CA ASN A 38 -7.37 -10.54 -6.65
C ASN A 38 -6.65 -10.26 -5.32
N SER A 39 -5.55 -9.50 -5.39
CA SER A 39 -4.75 -9.12 -4.21
C SER A 39 -5.05 -7.67 -3.90
N TYR A 40 -5.97 -7.44 -2.97
CA TYR A 40 -6.27 -6.09 -2.50
C TYR A 40 -5.31 -5.69 -1.38
N THR A 41 -5.08 -4.39 -1.28
CA THR A 41 -4.24 -3.76 -0.27
C THR A 41 -4.98 -2.60 0.33
N VAL A 42 -4.90 -2.48 1.65
CA VAL A 42 -5.36 -1.32 2.39
C VAL A 42 -4.28 -0.88 3.35
N GLY A 43 -4.06 0.42 3.49
CA GLY A 43 -3.09 0.96 4.41
C GLY A 43 -3.49 2.32 4.89
N PHE A 44 -2.89 2.72 6.00
CA PHE A 44 -2.97 4.08 6.51
C PHE A 44 -1.63 4.51 7.04
N GLY A 45 -1.40 5.81 7.05
CA GLY A 45 -0.18 6.41 7.57
C GLY A 45 -0.51 7.65 8.38
N VAL A 46 0.30 7.90 9.39
CA VAL A 46 0.31 9.17 10.11
C VAL A 46 1.71 9.73 10.10
N GLN A 47 1.82 11.03 9.93
CA GLN A 47 3.09 11.72 10.09
C GLN A 47 2.92 12.98 10.93
N HIS A 48 3.96 13.26 11.72
CA HIS A 48 4.07 14.45 12.53
C HIS A 48 5.38 15.15 12.24
N ARG A 49 5.28 16.44 11.90
CA ARG A 49 6.41 17.32 11.60
C ARG A 49 6.56 18.31 12.74
N THR A 50 7.72 18.29 13.38
CA THR A 50 8.20 19.31 14.32
C THR A 50 9.34 20.09 13.65
N SER A 51 9.80 21.18 14.27
CA SER A 51 10.83 22.08 13.69
C SER A 51 12.18 21.40 13.36
N SER A 52 12.47 20.25 13.95
CA SER A 52 13.77 19.56 13.80
C SER A 52 13.63 18.06 13.57
N LEU A 53 12.39 17.54 13.56
CA LEU A 53 12.12 16.11 13.54
C LEU A 53 10.85 15.83 12.77
N HIS A 54 10.91 14.79 11.94
CA HIS A 54 9.77 14.19 11.25
C HIS A 54 9.61 12.76 11.71
N PHE A 55 8.44 12.48 12.26
CA PHE A 55 8.03 11.13 12.58
C PHE A 55 6.95 10.68 11.60
N GLN A 56 7.08 9.45 11.10
CA GLN A 56 6.11 8.83 10.23
C GLN A 56 5.89 7.39 10.67
N PHE A 57 4.63 6.99 10.72
CA PHE A 57 4.19 5.63 10.99
C PHE A 57 3.25 5.20 9.87
N ASP A 58 3.49 4.03 9.29
CA ASP A 58 2.66 3.45 8.25
C ASP A 58 2.24 2.03 8.66
N TYR A 59 1.00 1.70 8.36
CA TYR A 59 0.48 0.36 8.46
C TYR A 59 -0.16 -0.03 7.13
N ALA A 60 0.16 -1.22 6.66
CA ALA A 60 -0.46 -1.79 5.47
C ALA A 60 -0.85 -3.24 5.70
N TYR A 61 -2.00 -3.60 5.14
CA TYR A 61 -2.49 -4.95 5.04
C TYR A 61 -2.61 -5.30 3.55
N ALA A 62 -2.10 -6.47 3.19
CA ALA A 62 -2.24 -7.01 1.86
C ALA A 62 -2.80 -8.43 1.97
N GLU A 63 -3.94 -8.68 1.35
CA GLU A 63 -4.43 -10.04 1.23
C GLU A 63 -3.70 -10.75 0.09
N GLN A 64 -3.12 -11.90 0.41
CA GLN A 64 -2.63 -12.85 -0.57
C GLN A 64 -3.37 -14.17 -0.35
N ARG A 65 -3.75 -14.85 -1.44
CA ARG A 65 -4.52 -16.11 -1.33
C ARG A 65 -3.67 -17.26 -0.78
N HIS A 66 -2.34 -17.20 -0.95
CA HIS A 66 -1.42 -18.27 -0.53
C HIS A 66 -0.66 -17.98 0.76
N LEU A 67 -0.60 -16.72 1.19
CA LEU A 67 -0.07 -16.34 2.49
C LEU A 67 -1.21 -15.70 3.27
N GLN A 68 -1.60 -16.32 4.39
CA GLN A 68 -2.52 -15.74 5.37
C GLN A 68 -2.12 -14.25 5.55
N GLY A 69 -3.07 -13.34 5.30
CA GLY A 69 -2.83 -11.93 4.95
C GLY A 69 -1.59 -11.27 5.57
N ILE A 70 -0.85 -10.53 4.76
CA ILE A 70 0.40 -9.91 5.16
C ILE A 70 0.12 -8.57 5.84
N HIS A 71 0.61 -8.45 7.07
CA HIS A 71 0.64 -7.21 7.83
C HIS A 71 2.03 -6.58 7.74
N GLN A 72 2.10 -5.31 7.36
CA GLN A 72 3.33 -4.54 7.24
C GLN A 72 3.25 -3.30 8.14
N PHE A 73 4.32 -3.07 8.90
CA PHE A 73 4.46 -1.92 9.79
C PHE A 73 5.72 -1.15 9.37
N GLY A 74 5.59 0.16 9.20
CA GLY A 74 6.68 1.06 8.84
C GLY A 74 6.82 2.15 9.89
N ILE A 75 8.06 2.44 10.26
CA ILE A 75 8.40 3.58 11.12
C ILE A 75 9.54 4.32 10.42
N ALA A 76 9.39 5.62 10.25
CA ALA A 76 10.43 6.47 9.71
C ALA A 76 10.65 7.68 10.62
N LEU A 77 11.92 7.94 10.89
CA LEU A 77 12.39 9.12 11.61
C LEU A 77 13.32 9.89 10.66
N ARG A 78 13.08 11.19 10.47
CA ARG A 78 13.92 12.07 9.67
C ARG A 78 14.29 13.30 10.52
N TYR A 79 15.53 13.77 10.42
CA TYR A 79 16.06 14.92 11.15
C TYR A 79 16.65 15.94 10.18
#